data_AF-A0A7U9PZL9-F1
#
_entry.id   AF-A0A7U9PZL9-F1
#
_cell.length_a   1.000
_cell.length_b   1.000
_cell.length_c   1.000
_cell.angle_alpha   90.00
_cell.angle_beta   90.00
_cell.angle_gamma   90.00
#
_symmetry.space_group_name_H-M   'P 1'
#
loop_
_entity.id
_entity.type
_entity.pdbx_description
1 polymer ?
#
loop_
_entity_poly.entity_id
_entity_poly.type
_entity_poly.pdbx_seq_one_letter_code
_entity_poly.pdbx_strand_id
1 'polypeptide(L)' 'MPEPQWLKSSFSEASGNNCVEIASTGAHVALRESEDLSRTLMTAPHAFRSLLVGIKADIVVATDH' A
#
# COMPACT_ATOMS: atom_id res chain seq x y z
N MET A 1 18.48 13.37 -0.30
CA MET A 1 17.29 12.90 0.45
C MET A 1 17.37 11.39 0.48
N PRO A 2 17.27 10.71 1.62
CA PRO A 2 17.29 9.24 1.62
C PRO A 2 16.11 8.74 0.80
N GLU A 3 16.40 7.87 -0.15
CA GLU A 3 15.38 7.21 -0.95
C GLU A 3 14.50 6.32 -0.04
N PRO A 4 13.17 6.32 -0.22
CA PRO A 4 12.29 5.48 0.58
C PRO A 4 12.60 3.99 0.34
N GLN A 5 12.78 3.24 1.43
CA GLN A 5 13.00 1.80 1.35
C GLN A 5 11.66 1.10 1.07
N TRP A 6 11.47 0.68 -0.19
CA TRP A 6 10.26 0.00 -0.64
C TRP A 6 10.29 -1.50 -0.31
N LEU A 7 9.18 -1.98 0.22
CA LEU A 7 8.92 -3.38 0.52
C LEU A 7 7.86 -3.90 -0.46
N LYS A 8 8.25 -4.84 -1.30
CA LYS A 8 7.35 -5.52 -2.24
C LYS A 8 6.68 -6.72 -1.59
N SER A 9 5.40 -6.92 -1.87
CA SER A 9 4.65 -8.08 -1.38
C SER A 9 5.24 -9.40 -1.89
N SER A 10 5.37 -10.40 -1.01
CA SER A 10 5.78 -11.76 -1.39
C SER A 10 4.73 -12.51 -2.22
N PHE A 11 3.51 -11.99 -2.33
CA PHE A 11 2.45 -12.53 -3.19
C PHE A 11 2.54 -12.04 -4.65
N SER A 12 3.62 -11.35 -5.00
CA SER A 12 3.81 -10.71 -6.31
C SER A 12 4.26 -11.66 -7.44
N GLU A 13 4.09 -12.98 -7.29
CA GLU A 13 4.57 -13.96 -8.28
C GLU A 13 3.56 -14.25 -9.40
N ALA A 14 4.02 -14.04 -10.65
CA ALA A 14 3.63 -14.53 -11.98
C ALA A 14 2.16 -14.73 -12.41
N SER A 15 1.16 -14.78 -11.53
CA SER A 15 -0.21 -15.16 -11.87
C SER A 15 -1.27 -14.13 -11.50
N GLY A 16 -0.90 -12.89 -11.14
CA GLY A 16 -1.88 -11.83 -10.93
C GLY A 16 -1.31 -10.46 -10.62
N ASN A 17 -1.76 -9.45 -11.38
CA ASN A 17 -1.49 -8.01 -11.35
C ASN A 17 -1.77 -7.26 -10.01
N ASN A 18 -1.67 -7.91 -8.85
CA ASN A 18 -2.02 -7.31 -7.55
C ASN A 18 -0.79 -6.96 -6.69
N CYS A 19 0.31 -6.60 -7.35
CA CYS A 19 1.58 -6.35 -6.67
C CYS A 19 1.57 -4.96 -6.04
N VAL A 20 1.49 -4.88 -4.70
CA VAL A 20 1.61 -3.61 -3.96
C VAL A 20 2.99 -3.50 -3.32
N GLU A 21 3.55 -2.29 -3.36
CA GLU A 21 4.77 -1.90 -2.65
C GLU A 21 4.46 -0.84 -1.58
N ILE A 22 5.15 -0.93 -0.44
CA ILE A 22 4.95 -0.01 0.69
C ILE A 22 6.29 0.55 1.14
N ALA A 23 6.35 1.84 1.46
CA ALA A 23 7.51 2.46 2.08
C ALA A 23 7.12 3.35 3.26
N SER A 24 7.95 3.33 4.32
CA SER A 24 7.88 4.31 5.39
C SER A 24 8.74 5.53 5.02
N THR A 25 8.16 6.72 5.06
CA THR A 25 8.87 7.99 4.82
C THR A 25 9.06 8.79 6.11
N GLY A 26 8.97 8.12 7.26
CA GLY A 26 9.04 8.72 8.60
C GLY A 26 7.66 9.13 9.10
N ALA A 27 7.14 10.27 8.65
CA ALA A 27 5.83 10.78 9.08
C ALA A 27 4.65 10.16 8.32
N HIS A 28 4.91 9.51 7.19
CA HIS A 28 3.88 8.95 6.32
C HIS A 28 4.23 7.52 5.88
N VAL A 29 3.20 6.83 5.40
CA VAL A 29 3.29 5.56 4.69
C VAL A 29 2.92 5.83 3.23
N ALA A 30 3.79 5.42 2.32
CA ALA A 30 3.54 5.46 0.89
C ALA A 30 3.18 4.07 0.40
N LEU A 31 2.14 3.97 -0.43
CA LEU A 31 1.68 2.76 -1.10
C LEU A 31 1.64 3.01 -2.60
N ARG A 32 2.08 2.05 -3.40
CA ARG A 32 1.95 2.11 -4.86
C ARG A 32 1.80 0.73 -5.45
N GLU A 33 1.31 0.69 -6.68
CA GLU A 33 1.30 -0.53 -7.48
C GLU A 33 2.70 -0.76 -8.08
N SER A 34 3.15 -2.01 -8.11
CA SER A 34 4.47 -2.37 -8.66
C SER A 34 4.55 -2.13 -10.18
N GLU A 35 3.41 -2.08 -10.87
CA GLU A 35 3.33 -1.89 -12.33
C GLU A 35 3.10 -0.41 -12.71
N ASP A 36 2.59 0.41 -11.78
CA ASP A 36 2.42 1.85 -11.97
C ASP A 36 3.08 2.63 -10.83
N LEU A 37 4.36 2.97 -11.03
CA LEU A 37 5.15 3.73 -10.07
C LEU A 37 4.67 5.19 -9.92
N SER A 38 3.83 5.69 -10.83
CA SER A 38 3.31 7.06 -10.79
C SER A 38 2.12 7.21 -9.84
N ARG A 39 1.40 6.11 -9.56
CA ARG A 39 0.28 6.09 -8.62
C ARG A 39 0.75 5.76 -7.21
N THR A 40 1.31 6.78 -6.55
CA THR A 40 1.69 6.68 -5.14
C THR A 40 0.65 7.36 -4.25
N LEU A 41 0.01 6.58 -3.38
CA LEU A 41 -0.84 7.08 -2.30
C LEU A 41 0.02 7.32 -1.07
N MET A 42 -0.11 8.49 -0.44
CA MET A 42 0.56 8.81 0.81
C MET A 42 -0.48 8.99 1.92
N THR A 43 -0.27 8.32 3.04
CA THR A 43 -1.22 8.35 4.17
C THR A 43 -0.48 8.43 5.50
N ALA A 44 -1.19 8.84 6.55
CA ALA A 44 -0.65 8.82 7.90
C ALA A 44 -0.60 7.37 8.44
N PRO A 45 0.39 7.02 9.30
CA PRO A 45 0.52 5.67 9.84
C PRO A 45 -0.73 5.14 10.55
N HIS A 46 -1.47 6.02 11.25
CA HIS A 46 -2.70 5.63 11.93
C HIS A 46 -3.84 5.27 10.96
N ALA A 47 -3.97 6.01 9.85
CA ALA A 47 -4.95 5.71 8.81
C ALA A 47 -4.61 4.41 8.08
N PHE A 48 -3.32 4.17 7.81
CA PHE A 48 -2.87 2.89 7.24
C PHE A 48 -3.17 1.71 8.18
N ARG A 49 -2.95 1.86 9.49
CA ARG A 49 -3.31 0.84 10.48
C ARG A 49 -4.82 0.57 10.49
N SER A 50 -5.65 1.62 10.47
CA SER A 50 -7.11 1.47 10.41
C SER A 50 -7.56 0.73 9.15
N LEU A 51 -6.95 1.02 8.00
CA LEU A 51 -7.20 0.30 6.75
C LEU A 51 -6.89 -1.19 6.90
N LEU A 52 -5.71 -1.55 7.41
CA LEU A 52 -5.32 -2.97 7.59
C LEU A 52 -6.26 -3.72 8.54
N VAL A 53 -6.70 -3.07 9.63
CA VAL A 53 -7.68 -3.64 10.56
C VAL A 53 -9.03 -3.84 9.85
N GLY A 54 -9.47 -2.86 9.06
CA GLY A 54 -10.70 -2.96 8.27
C GLY A 54 -10.64 -4.09 7.24
N ILE A 55 -9.54 -4.21 6.49
CA ILE A 55 -9.36 -5.27 5.47
C ILE A 55 -9.41 -6.64 6.14
N LYS A 56 -8.68 -6.81 7.24
CA LYS A 56 -8.65 -8.09 7.97
C LYS A 56 -10.00 -8.49 8.55
N ALA A 57 -10.83 -7.51 8.88
CA ALA A 57 -12.17 -7.73 9.39
C ALA A 57 -13.24 -7.86 8.29
N ASP A 58 -12.86 -7.72 7.01
CA ASP A 58 -13.77 -7.66 5.85
C ASP A 58 -14.78 -6.50 5.94
N ILE A 59 -14.38 -5.37 6.55
CA ILE A 59 -15.24 -4.21 6.81
C ILE A 59 -14.97 -3.06 5.81
N VAL A 60 -13.97 -3.20 4.93
CA VAL A 60 -13.72 -2.16 3.92
C VAL A 60 -14.82 -2.23 2.86
N VAL A 61 -15.77 -1.29 2.96
CA VAL A 61 -16.70 -1.01 1.88
C VAL A 61 -15.87 -0.47 0.72
N ALA A 62 -15.70 -1.28 -0.33
CA ALA A 62 -15.25 -0.77 -1.61
C ALA A 62 -16.22 0.35 -1.99
N THR A 63 -15.74 1.59 -1.96
CA THR A 63 -16.52 2.71 -2.50
C THR A 63 -16.47 2.52 -4.01
N ASP A 64 -17.54 1.94 -4.56
CA ASP A 64 -17.77 1.83 -5.99
C ASP A 64 -17.77 3.24 -6.59
N HIS A 65 -16.81 3.50 -7.47
CA HIS A 65 -16.80 4.64 -8.37
C HIS A 65 -16.36 4.17 -9.75
#